data_AF-A0A2V7DG07-F1
#
_entry.id   AF-A0A2V7DG07-F1
#
_cell.length_a   1.000
_cell.length_b   1.000
_cell.length_c   1.000
_cell.angle_alpha   90.00
_cell.angle_beta   90.00
_cell.angle_gamma   90.00
#
_symmetry.space_group_name_H-M   'P 1'
#
loop_
_entity.id
_entity.type
_entity.pdbx_description
1 polymer ?
#
loop_
_entity_poly.entity_id
_entity_poly.type
_entity_poly.pdbx_seq_one_letter_code
_entity_poly.pdbx_strand_id
1 'polypeptide(L)'
;MSRLLLALGATLGAVIALTSLDVTITNGQTTAEVATMLRVEWQPTTETFSRPALVGFVYNDSTFRIGSVRLRVEALDGANQVLSEALSWAYVDVPARGRGAFRVARPRQGETFRITVESFVLIAREPPPQSP
;
A
#
# COMPACT_ATOMS: atom_id res chain seq x y z
N MET A 1 8.15 56.51 54.47
CA MET A 1 6.75 56.30 54.89
C MET A 1 6.40 54.85 54.65
N SER A 2 5.95 54.14 55.69
CA SER A 2 5.56 52.73 55.66
C SER A 2 4.27 52.51 54.85
N ARG A 3 4.15 51.38 54.14
CA ARG A 3 2.99 50.44 54.25
C ARG A 3 3.08 49.24 53.29
N LEU A 4 3.06 48.05 53.89
CA LEU A 4 2.66 46.76 53.32
C LEU A 4 1.28 46.83 52.65
N LEU A 5 1.06 46.05 51.58
CA LEU A 5 0.03 45.00 51.51
C LEU A 5 0.08 44.23 50.17
N LEU A 6 0.03 42.89 50.27
CA LEU A 6 -0.14 41.91 49.20
C LEU A 6 -1.49 42.08 48.47
N ALA A 7 -1.52 41.72 47.19
CA ALA A 7 -2.71 41.13 46.56
C ALA A 7 -2.31 40.04 45.56
N LEU A 8 -2.98 38.89 45.68
CA LEU A 8 -2.83 37.65 44.94
C LEU A 8 -3.23 37.77 43.46
N GLY A 9 -2.56 36.97 42.62
CA GLY A 9 -3.23 35.99 41.74
C GLY A 9 -3.73 36.44 40.37
N ALA A 10 -3.10 35.93 39.31
CA ALA A 10 -3.75 35.14 38.26
C ALA A 10 -2.70 34.76 37.18
N THR A 11 -2.52 33.46 36.99
CA THR A 11 -1.70 32.83 35.95
C THR A 11 -2.15 33.25 34.56
N LEU A 12 -1.27 33.84 33.75
CA LEU A 12 -1.49 33.96 32.31
C LEU A 12 -0.71 32.84 31.61
N GLY A 13 -1.45 31.89 31.05
CA GLY A 13 -0.92 30.71 30.38
C GLY A 13 0.03 31.09 29.24
N ALA A 14 1.18 30.41 29.20
CA ALA A 14 2.10 30.49 28.09
C ALA A 14 1.40 29.95 26.83
N VAL A 15 1.10 30.84 25.89
CA VAL A 15 0.73 30.47 24.52
C VAL A 15 1.97 29.86 23.89
N ILE A 16 2.05 28.53 23.89
CA ILE A 16 3.00 27.82 23.02
C ILE A 16 2.45 27.99 21.62
N ALA A 17 3.00 28.95 20.87
CA ALA A 17 2.79 29.04 19.44
C ALA A 17 3.37 27.78 18.79
N LEU A 18 2.51 26.78 18.58
CA LEU A 18 2.80 25.64 17.72
C LEU A 18 2.93 26.17 16.29
N THR A 19 4.15 26.51 15.89
CA THR A 19 4.47 26.74 14.49
C THR A 19 4.30 25.41 13.76
N SER A 20 3.28 25.30 12.93
CA SER A 20 3.05 24.17 12.04
C SER A 20 4.33 23.93 11.22
N LEU A 21 5.00 22.81 11.47
CA LEU A 21 6.00 22.32 10.54
C LEU A 21 5.21 21.77 9.35
N ASP A 22 5.25 22.48 8.22
CA ASP A 22 4.83 21.95 6.92
C ASP A 22 5.81 20.84 6.54
N VAL A 23 5.63 19.66 7.14
CA VAL A 23 6.29 18.45 6.67
C VAL A 23 5.68 18.15 5.31
N THR A 24 6.49 18.12 4.26
CA THR A 24 6.08 17.68 2.93
C THR A 24 5.72 16.18 2.97
N ILE A 25 4.52 15.83 3.44
CA ILE A 25 3.95 14.45 3.46
C ILE A 25 3.21 14.15 2.15
N THR A 26 3.39 14.96 1.09
CA THR A 26 2.60 14.85 -0.14
C THR A 26 2.72 13.48 -0.81
N ASN A 27 3.92 12.91 -0.91
CA ASN A 27 4.12 11.61 -1.56
C ASN A 27 3.63 10.42 -0.72
N GLY A 28 3.74 10.50 0.61
CA GLY A 28 3.29 9.43 1.51
C GLY A 28 1.77 9.30 1.51
N GLN A 29 1.07 10.42 1.58
CA GLN A 29 -0.39 10.45 1.51
C GLN A 29 -0.92 9.97 0.15
N THR A 30 -0.33 10.43 -0.96
CA THR A 30 -0.72 9.94 -2.31
C THR A 30 -0.44 8.45 -2.47
N THR A 31 0.68 7.94 -1.96
CA THR A 31 0.99 6.50 -2.03
C THR A 31 -0.05 5.69 -1.25
N ALA A 32 -0.41 6.13 -0.04
CA ALA A 32 -1.44 5.46 0.77
C ALA A 32 -2.81 5.47 0.06
N GLU A 33 -3.19 6.59 -0.55
CA GLU A 33 -4.43 6.68 -1.33
C GLU A 33 -4.42 5.70 -2.51
N VAL A 34 -3.35 5.70 -3.32
CA VAL A 34 -3.22 4.76 -4.45
C VAL A 34 -3.28 3.31 -3.99
N ALA A 35 -2.67 2.96 -2.85
CA ALA A 35 -2.69 1.60 -2.32
C ALA A 35 -4.12 1.09 -2.06
N THR A 36 -5.04 1.96 -1.62
CA THR A 36 -6.46 1.60 -1.41
C THR A 36 -7.23 1.33 -2.71
N MET A 37 -6.69 1.76 -3.84
CA MET A 37 -7.26 1.58 -5.18
C MET A 37 -6.63 0.40 -5.94
N LEU A 38 -5.80 -0.40 -5.27
CA LEU A 38 -5.20 -1.61 -5.84
C LEU A 38 -6.00 -2.84 -5.43
N ARG A 39 -6.23 -3.73 -6.39
CA ARG A 39 -6.88 -5.03 -6.15
C ARG A 39 -6.08 -6.13 -6.80
N VAL A 40 -5.99 -7.27 -6.13
CA VAL A 40 -5.31 -8.46 -6.66
C VAL A 40 -6.34 -9.56 -6.86
N GLU A 41 -6.37 -10.11 -8.07
CA GLU A 41 -7.12 -11.33 -8.38
C GLU A 41 -6.14 -12.36 -8.90
N TRP A 42 -6.33 -13.63 -8.51
CA TRP A 42 -5.41 -14.69 -8.86
C TRP A 42 -6.09 -16.05 -8.86
N GLN A 43 -5.46 -17.00 -9.56
CA GLN A 43 -5.83 -18.40 -9.55
C GLN A 43 -4.58 -19.29 -9.66
N PRO A 44 -4.65 -20.55 -9.20
CA PRO A 44 -3.60 -21.53 -9.45
C PRO A 44 -3.48 -21.87 -10.94
N THR A 45 -2.27 -22.14 -11.41
CA THR A 45 -2.06 -22.78 -12.71
C THR A 45 -2.53 -24.23 -12.69
N THR A 46 -3.10 -24.70 -13.81
CA THR A 46 -3.51 -26.10 -14.01
C THR A 46 -2.46 -26.95 -14.76
N GLU A 47 -1.32 -26.35 -15.14
CA GLU A 47 -0.25 -27.02 -15.87
C GLU A 47 0.40 -28.15 -15.05
N THR A 48 0.34 -29.39 -15.55
CA THR A 48 0.88 -30.59 -14.86
C THR A 48 2.40 -30.72 -14.94
N PHE A 49 3.02 -30.21 -16.01
CA PHE A 49 4.46 -30.39 -16.28
C PHE A 49 5.33 -29.19 -15.88
N SER A 50 4.72 -28.11 -15.39
CA SER A 50 5.41 -26.90 -14.92
C SER A 50 5.45 -26.86 -13.40
N ARG A 51 6.39 -26.09 -12.83
CA ARG A 51 6.33 -25.77 -11.41
C ARG A 51 5.01 -25.05 -11.11
N PRO A 52 4.25 -25.49 -10.08
CA PRO A 52 3.00 -24.84 -9.70
C PRO A 52 3.19 -23.34 -9.47
N ALA A 53 2.32 -22.54 -10.04
CA ALA A 53 2.35 -21.10 -9.93
C ALA A 53 0.97 -20.55 -9.58
N LEU A 54 0.97 -19.32 -9.08
CA LEU A 54 -0.23 -18.49 -8.96
C LEU A 54 -0.12 -17.41 -10.04
N VAL A 55 -1.16 -17.29 -10.86
CA VAL A 55 -1.23 -16.32 -11.97
C VAL A 55 -2.42 -15.41 -11.76
N GLY A 56 -2.30 -14.16 -12.18
CA GLY A 56 -3.35 -13.20 -11.91
C GLY A 56 -3.06 -11.81 -12.43
N PHE A 57 -3.82 -10.85 -11.93
CA PHE A 57 -3.74 -9.45 -12.27
C PHE A 57 -3.69 -8.59 -11.01
N VAL A 58 -2.84 -7.57 -11.04
CA VAL A 58 -2.96 -6.39 -10.18
C VAL A 58 -3.77 -5.37 -10.95
N TYR A 59 -4.96 -5.02 -10.44
CA TYR A 59 -5.77 -3.91 -10.92
C TYR A 59 -5.36 -2.64 -10.21
N ASN A 60 -5.37 -1.55 -10.96
CA ASN A 60 -5.03 -0.23 -10.50
C ASN A 60 -6.12 0.73 -10.95
N ASP A 61 -7.05 1.03 -10.03
CA ASP A 61 -8.18 1.91 -10.30
C ASP A 61 -7.78 3.40 -10.10
N SER A 62 -6.52 3.66 -9.74
CA SER A 62 -6.00 5.02 -9.54
C SER A 62 -5.71 5.74 -10.86
N THR A 63 -5.37 7.04 -10.74
CA THR A 63 -4.94 7.87 -11.87
C THR A 63 -3.43 7.82 -12.14
N PHE A 64 -2.68 7.01 -11.40
CA PHE A 64 -1.23 6.88 -11.55
C PHE A 64 -0.87 5.55 -12.21
N ARG A 65 0.09 5.56 -13.13
CA ARG A 65 0.86 4.36 -13.43
C ARG A 65 1.73 4.01 -12.23
N ILE A 66 1.74 2.73 -11.87
CA ILE A 66 2.62 2.21 -10.82
C ILE A 66 3.59 1.20 -11.42
N GLY A 67 4.79 1.12 -10.84
CA GLY A 67 5.81 0.15 -11.22
C GLY A 67 6.50 -0.44 -10.00
N SER A 68 7.48 -1.31 -10.24
CA SER A 68 8.18 -2.03 -9.17
C SER A 68 7.17 -2.61 -8.16
N VAL A 69 6.12 -3.26 -8.66
CA VAL A 69 5.06 -3.80 -7.80
C VAL A 69 5.59 -5.06 -7.15
N ARG A 70 5.70 -5.02 -5.82
CA ARG A 70 6.09 -6.15 -4.99
C ARG A 70 4.84 -6.78 -4.39
N LEU A 71 4.70 -8.06 -4.59
CA LEU A 71 3.62 -8.88 -4.09
C LEU A 71 4.08 -9.66 -2.87
N ARG A 72 3.27 -9.66 -1.81
CA ARG A 72 3.38 -10.61 -0.70
C ARG A 72 2.47 -11.79 -1.00
N VAL A 73 3.04 -12.98 -0.95
CA VAL A 73 2.35 -14.25 -1.17
C VAL A 73 2.39 -15.01 0.14
N GLU A 74 1.22 -15.17 0.76
CA GLU A 74 1.06 -15.92 2.01
C GLU A 74 0.44 -17.28 1.71
N ALA A 75 0.99 -18.33 2.33
CA ALA A 75 0.36 -19.63 2.44
C ALA A 75 -0.42 -19.70 3.74
N LEU A 76 -1.68 -20.12 3.67
CA LEU A 76 -2.57 -20.18 4.82
C LEU A 76 -2.98 -21.62 5.13
N ASP A 77 -3.17 -21.93 6.41
CA ASP A 77 -3.80 -23.18 6.86
C ASP A 77 -5.34 -23.14 6.75
N GLY A 78 -6.00 -24.23 7.11
CA GLY A 78 -7.47 -24.33 7.13
C GLY A 78 -8.16 -23.39 8.13
N ALA A 79 -7.42 -22.81 9.08
CA ALA A 79 -7.90 -21.78 10.02
C ALA A 79 -7.55 -20.36 9.54
N ASN A 80 -7.09 -20.21 8.29
CA ASN A 80 -6.72 -18.95 7.66
C ASN A 80 -5.52 -18.24 8.32
N GLN A 81 -4.69 -18.97 9.07
CA GLN A 81 -3.45 -18.48 9.68
C GLN A 81 -2.29 -18.57 8.70
N VAL A 82 -1.35 -17.62 8.78
CA VAL A 82 -0.17 -17.60 7.90
C VAL A 82 0.83 -18.68 8.34
N LEU A 83 1.08 -19.65 7.45
CA LEU A 83 2.09 -20.70 7.62
C LEU A 83 3.46 -20.27 7.09
N SER A 84 3.48 -19.54 5.98
CA SER A 84 4.70 -19.02 5.37
C SER A 84 4.39 -17.84 4.46
N GLU A 85 5.39 -17.00 4.21
CA GLU A 85 5.30 -15.87 3.29
C GLU A 85 6.49 -15.80 2.34
N ALA A 86 6.27 -15.21 1.17
CA ALA A 86 7.30 -14.90 0.20
C ALA A 86 7.01 -13.58 -0.51
N LEU A 87 8.05 -12.87 -0.90
CA LEU A 87 7.94 -11.67 -1.72
C LEU A 87 8.29 -11.98 -3.17
N SER A 88 7.52 -11.44 -4.12
CA SER A 88 7.74 -11.61 -5.56
C SER A 88 7.46 -10.31 -6.31
N TRP A 89 8.08 -10.13 -7.46
CA TRP A 89 7.85 -8.97 -8.30
C TRP A 89 6.79 -9.26 -9.36
N ALA A 90 5.90 -8.31 -9.62
CA ALA A 90 5.23 -8.25 -10.90
C ALA A 90 6.23 -7.65 -11.92
N TYR A 91 6.39 -8.30 -13.06
CA TYR A 91 7.41 -7.91 -14.05
C TYR A 91 6.95 -6.78 -14.99
N VAL A 92 5.76 -6.24 -14.75
CA VAL A 92 5.15 -5.21 -15.61
C VAL A 92 4.74 -4.03 -14.76
N ASP A 93 4.87 -2.84 -15.34
CA ASP A 93 4.18 -1.66 -14.83
C ASP A 93 2.67 -1.84 -14.99
N VAL A 94 1.92 -1.31 -14.04
CA VAL A 94 0.47 -1.34 -14.06
C VAL A 94 -0.04 0.05 -14.47
N PRO A 95 -0.65 0.20 -15.66
CA PRO A 95 -1.16 1.49 -16.12
C PRO A 95 -2.26 2.02 -15.17
N ALA A 96 -2.51 3.32 -15.20
CA ALA A 96 -3.64 3.91 -14.49
C ALA A 96 -4.96 3.38 -15.06
N ARG A 97 -5.94 3.14 -14.19
CA ARG A 97 -7.28 2.63 -14.57
C ARG A 97 -7.20 1.33 -15.40
N GLY A 98 -6.24 0.48 -15.08
CA GLY A 98 -5.91 -0.71 -15.86
C GLY A 98 -5.44 -1.87 -14.99
N ARG A 99 -4.77 -2.85 -15.62
CA ARG A 99 -4.25 -4.03 -14.92
C ARG A 99 -2.93 -4.52 -15.49
N GLY A 100 -2.11 -5.11 -14.63
CA GLY A 100 -0.85 -5.76 -14.99
C GLY A 100 -0.87 -7.23 -14.59
N ALA A 101 -0.46 -8.11 -15.49
CA ALA A 101 -0.42 -9.54 -15.24
C ALA A 101 0.79 -9.92 -14.38
N PHE A 102 0.67 -10.97 -13.58
CA PHE A 102 1.80 -11.57 -12.87
C PHE A 102 1.75 -13.10 -12.89
N ARG A 103 2.92 -13.69 -12.67
CA ARG A 103 3.10 -15.12 -12.36
C ARG A 103 4.10 -15.22 -11.21
N VAL A 104 3.67 -15.81 -10.10
CA VAL A 104 4.51 -16.02 -8.91
C VAL A 104 4.58 -17.50 -8.57
N ALA A 105 5.67 -17.90 -7.92
CA ALA A 105 5.80 -19.28 -7.45
C ALA A 105 4.73 -19.58 -6.40
N ARG A 106 4.08 -20.73 -6.50
CA ARG A 106 3.17 -21.20 -5.45
C ARG A 106 3.99 -21.72 -4.26
N PRO A 107 3.74 -21.26 -3.02
CA PRO A 107 4.34 -21.87 -1.84
C PRO A 107 4.04 -23.38 -1.78
N ARG A 108 4.99 -24.16 -1.25
CA ARG A 108 4.88 -25.63 -1.20
C ARG A 108 3.86 -26.14 -0.18
N GLN A 109 3.58 -25.32 0.83
CA GLN A 109 2.69 -25.61 1.94
C GLN A 109 1.51 -24.63 1.90
N GLY A 110 0.41 -24.95 2.57
CA GLY A 110 -0.81 -24.15 2.60
C GLY A 110 -1.97 -24.79 1.87
N GLU A 111 -3.16 -24.69 2.46
CA GLU A 111 -4.44 -25.12 1.88
C GLU A 111 -5.01 -24.04 0.96
N THR A 112 -4.85 -22.78 1.36
CA THR A 112 -5.22 -21.61 0.56
C THR A 112 -4.09 -20.58 0.54
N PHE A 113 -4.19 -19.59 -0.33
CA PHE A 113 -3.17 -18.56 -0.52
C PHE A 113 -3.80 -17.17 -0.42
N ARG A 114 -2.99 -16.19 -0.04
CA ARG A 114 -3.35 -14.77 -0.12
C ARG A 114 -2.26 -14.04 -0.89
N ILE A 115 -2.65 -13.16 -1.79
CA ILE A 115 -1.71 -12.29 -2.50
C ILE A 115 -2.15 -10.85 -2.28
N THR A 116 -1.23 -10.03 -1.79
CA THR A 116 -1.43 -8.59 -1.57
C THR A 116 -0.30 -7.81 -2.24
N VAL A 117 -0.56 -6.52 -2.52
CA VAL A 117 0.51 -5.59 -2.92
C VAL A 117 1.22 -5.15 -1.64
N GLU A 118 2.50 -5.50 -1.52
CA GLU A 118 3.37 -5.11 -0.41
C GLU A 118 3.88 -3.68 -0.59
N SER A 119 4.34 -3.36 -1.81
CA SER A 119 4.92 -2.07 -2.12
C SER A 119 4.87 -1.80 -3.62
N PHE A 120 4.92 -0.53 -4.00
CA PHE A 120 5.01 -0.09 -5.39
C PHE A 120 5.65 1.30 -5.44
N VAL A 121 6.00 1.73 -6.65
CA VAL A 121 6.47 3.08 -6.94
C VAL A 121 5.43 3.80 -7.82
N LEU A 122 5.11 5.04 -7.47
CA LEU A 122 4.36 5.94 -8.35
C LEU A 122 5.27 6.37 -9.50
N ILE A 123 4.89 6.05 -10.74
CA ILE A 123 5.67 6.45 -11.92
C ILE A 123 5.19 7.82 -12.41
N ALA A 124 3.92 7.94 -12.80
CA ALA A 124 3.36 9.17 -13.34
C ALA A 124 1.84 9.16 -13.27
N ARG A 125 1.23 10.33 -13.14
CA ARG A 125 -0.21 10.50 -13.34
C ARG A 125 -0.51 10.42 -14.83
N GLU A 126 -1.47 9.60 -15.22
CA GLU A 126 -1.90 9.45 -16.61
C GLU A 126 -3.20 10.23 -16.88
N PRO A 127 -3.32 10.88 -18.05
CA PRO A 127 -4.54 11.58 -18.42
C PRO A 127 -5.73 10.60 -18.47
N PRO A 128 -6.98 11.12 -18.39
CA PRO A 128 -8.15 10.30 -18.65
C PRO A 128 -8.06 9.64 -20.03
N PRO A 129 -8.62 8.43 -20.22
CA PRO A 129 -8.76 7.85 -21.54
C PRO A 129 -9.48 8.84 -22.46
N GLN A 130 -8.93 9.11 -23.64
CA GLN A 130 -9.63 9.89 -24.64
C GLN A 130 -10.78 9.05 -25.19
N SER A 131 -12.00 9.57 -25.12
CA SER A 131 -13.14 8.97 -25.81
C SER A 131 -12.88 8.99 -27.32
N PRO A 132 -13.17 7.90 -28.04
CA PRO A 132 -13.01 7.83 -29.50
C PRO A 132 -13.94 8.80 -30.25
#